data_AF-A0A1F7JHF8-F1
#
_entry.id   AF-A0A1F7JHF8-F1
#
_cell.length_a   1.000
_cell.length_b   1.000
_cell.length_c   1.000
_cell.angle_alpha   90.00
_cell.angle_beta   90.00
_cell.angle_gamma   90.00
#
_symmetry.space_group_name_H-M   'P 1'
#
loop_
_entity.id
_entity.type
_entity.pdbx_description
1 polymer ?
#
loop_
_entity_poly.entity_id
_entity_poly.type
_entity_poly.pdbx_seq_one_letter_code
_entity_poly.pdbx_strand_id
1 'polypeptide(L)' 'MNNKQLLHIVTYALVIVGALNWGLLALLNINLVNMILGAYPTVEKLVYMLVGLSALYDIFIHKNICKLCEKMMK' A
#
# COMPACT_ATOMS: atom_id res chain seq x y z
N MET A 1 -18.41 -6.17 7.58
CA MET A 1 -16.96 -6.31 7.36
C MET A 1 -16.28 -6.21 8.71
N ASN A 2 -15.41 -7.15 9.08
CA ASN A 2 -14.74 -7.10 10.38
C ASN A 2 -13.51 -6.16 10.33
N ASN A 3 -12.99 -5.78 11.50
CA ASN A 3 -11.90 -4.81 11.60
C ASN A 3 -10.64 -5.25 10.85
N LYS A 4 -10.35 -6.56 10.82
CA LYS A 4 -9.19 -7.12 10.11
C LYS A 4 -9.33 -6.99 8.59
N GLN A 5 -10.52 -7.26 8.06
CA GLN A 5 -10.83 -7.10 6.63
C GLN A 5 -10.73 -5.63 6.20
N LEU A 6 -11.22 -4.71 7.04
CA LEU A 6 -11.15 -3.28 6.76
C LEU A 6 -9.69 -2.80 6.75
N LEU A 7 -8.88 -3.22 7.74
CA LEU A 7 -7.45 -2.91 7.77
C LEU A 7 -6.73 -3.45 6.53
N HIS A 8 -6.98 -4.70 6.15
CA HIS A 8 -6.40 -5.31 4.95
C HIS A 8 -6.72 -4.54 3.66
N ILE A 9 -7.94 -4.05 3.49
CA ILE A 9 -8.30 -3.24 2.32
C ILE A 9 -7.50 -1.93 2.30
N VAL A 10 -7.39 -1.26 3.45
CA VAL A 10 -6.67 0.02 3.56
C VAL A 10 -5.17 -0.18 3.33
N THR A 11 -4.56 -1.19 3.96
CA THR A 11 -3.14 -1.50 3.79
C THR A 11 -2.83 -1.89 2.34
N TYR A 12 -3.68 -2.73 1.74
CA TYR A 12 -3.49 -3.16 0.35
C TYR A 12 -3.60 -2.01 -0.64
N ALA A 13 -4.55 -1.09 -0.42
CA ALA A 13 -4.66 0.13 -1.22
C ALA A 13 -3.41 1.02 -1.10
N LEU A 14 -2.89 1.21 0.12
CA LEU A 14 -1.65 1.97 0.35
C LEU A 14 -0.45 1.32 -0.34
N VAL A 15 -0.33 -0.01 -0.29
CA VAL A 15 0.73 -0.74 -0.98
C VAL A 15 0.67 -0.53 -2.50
N ILE A 16 -0.53 -0.58 -3.10
CA ILE A 16 -0.72 -0.30 -4.53
C ILE A 16 -0.30 1.12 -4.87
N VAL A 17 -0.74 2.12 -4.10
CA VAL A 17 -0.36 3.53 -4.31
C VAL A 17 1.16 3.68 -4.22
N GLY A 18 1.79 3.02 -3.24
CA GLY A 18 3.24 2.96 -3.12
C GLY A 18 3.92 2.37 -4.35
N ALA A 19 3.49 1.19 -4.80
CA ALA A 19 4.05 0.53 -5.98
C ALA A 19 3.90 1.38 -7.26
N LEU A 20 2.74 2.01 -7.45
CA LEU A 20 2.50 2.93 -8.56
C LEU A 20 3.41 4.16 -8.48
N ASN A 21 3.54 4.78 -7.31
CA ASN A 21 4.43 5.92 -7.11
C ASN A 21 5.88 5.58 -7.48
N TRP A 22 6.39 4.43 -7.01
CA TRP A 22 7.76 4.00 -7.32
C TRP A 22 7.93 3.67 -8.81
N GLY A 23 6.93 3.05 -9.44
CA GLY A 23 6.94 2.79 -10.88
C GLY A 23 6.95 4.06 -11.72
N LEU A 24 6.09 5.03 -11.39
CA LEU A 24 6.04 6.34 -12.03
C LEU A 24 7.34 7.13 -11.83
N LEU A 25 7.93 7.06 -10.65
CA LEU A 25 9.20 7.69 -10.35
C LEU A 25 10.32 7.09 -11.19
N ALA A 26 10.41 5.77 -11.31
CA ALA A 26 11.45 5.10 -12.09
C ALA A 26 11.30 5.29 -13.61
N LEU A 27 10.07 5.29 -14.12
CA LEU A 27 9.81 5.36 -15.57
C LEU A 27 9.78 6.78 -16.11
N LEU A 28 9.19 7.71 -15.36
CA LEU A 28 8.85 9.05 -15.84
C LEU A 28 9.44 10.17 -14.96
N ASN A 29 10.15 9.83 -13.87
CA ASN A 29 10.58 10.78 -12.83
C ASN A 29 9.39 11.56 -12.22
N ILE A 30 8.20 10.96 -12.18
CA ILE A 30 7.00 11.56 -11.61
C ILE A 30 6.76 11.00 -10.21
N ASN A 31 6.74 11.87 -9.20
CA ASN A 31 6.34 11.53 -7.85
C ASN A 31 4.82 11.75 -7.68
N LEU A 32 4.05 10.65 -7.71
CA LEU A 32 2.59 10.65 -7.56
C LEU A 32 2.15 11.24 -6.21
N VAL A 33 2.87 10.92 -5.13
CA VAL A 33 2.55 11.41 -3.78
C VAL A 33 2.71 12.94 -3.73
N ASN A 34 3.81 13.45 -4.28
CA ASN A 34 4.05 14.89 -4.42
C ASN A 34 2.96 15.56 -5.26
N MET A 35 2.56 14.94 -6.38
CA MET A 35 1.56 15.51 -7.30
C MET A 35 0.17 15.65 -6.65
N ILE A 36 -0.22 14.73 -5.78
CA ILE A 36 -1.54 14.73 -5.13
C ILE A 36 -1.55 15.56 -3.85
N LEU A 37 -0.52 15.44 -3.02
CA LEU A 37 -0.48 16.04 -1.68
C LEU A 37 0.35 17.34 -1.60
N GLY A 38 1.00 17.72 -2.68
CA GLY A 38 1.94 18.83 -2.75
C GLY A 38 3.36 18.46 -2.32
N ALA A 39 4.30 19.38 -2.61
CA ALA A 39 5.72 19.19 -2.37
C ALA A 39 6.14 19.46 -0.92
N TYR A 40 5.60 18.68 0.01
CA TYR A 40 5.97 18.76 1.42
C TYR A 40 6.83 17.55 1.83
N PRO A 41 8.15 17.73 2.07
CA PRO A 41 9.06 16.62 2.36
C PRO A 41 8.64 15.76 3.56
N THR A 42 8.03 16.39 4.58
CA THR A 42 7.54 15.67 5.77
C THR A 42 6.33 14.80 5.46
N VAL A 43 5.40 15.28 4.63
CA VAL A 43 4.18 14.55 4.26
C VAL A 43 4.53 13.35 3.38
N GLU A 44 5.44 13.52 2.42
CA GLU A 44 5.92 12.42 1.58
C GLU A 44 6.56 11.30 2.41
N LYS A 45 7.45 11.65 3.35
CA LYS A 45 8.07 10.69 4.26
C LYS A 45 7.04 9.92 5.10
N LEU A 46 6.01 10.61 5.60
CA LEU A 46 4.94 9.97 6.35
C LEU A 46 4.15 8.99 5.49
N VAL A 47 3.80 9.38 4.25
CA VAL A 47 3.12 8.48 3.31
C VAL A 47 3.98 7.26 3.02
N TYR A 48 5.28 7.42 2.73
CA TYR A 48 6.16 6.29 2.48
C TYR A 48 6.35 5.38 3.70
N MET A 49 6.36 5.94 4.91
CA MET A 49 6.35 5.16 6.14
C MET A 49 5.06 4.33 6.27
N LEU A 50 3.89 4.94 6.02
CA LEU A 50 2.60 4.25 6.06
C LEU A 50 2.50 3.15 4.99
N VAL A 51 3.01 3.40 3.79
CA VAL A 51 3.11 2.39 2.72
C VAL A 51 3.98 1.21 3.17
N GLY A 52 5.15 1.48 3.76
CA GLY A 52 6.05 0.44 4.26
C GLY A 52 5.42 -0.41 5.38
N LEU A 53 4.76 0.23 6.35
CA LEU A 53 4.03 -0.47 7.42
C LEU A 53 2.85 -1.28 6.87
N SER A 54 2.16 -0.77 5.86
CA SER A 54 1.07 -1.47 5.19
C SER A 54 1.56 -2.72 4.46
N ALA A 55 2.70 -2.63 3.78
CA ALA A 55 3.33 -3.78 3.12
C ALA A 55 3.71 -4.86 4.14
N LEU A 56 4.30 -4.47 5.28
CA LEU A 56 4.61 -5.40 6.37
C LEU A 56 3.34 -6.08 6.91
N TYR A 57 2.26 -5.33 7.13
CA TYR A 57 0.98 -5.90 7.57
C TYR A 57 0.44 -6.94 6.58
N ASP A 58 0.43 -6.60 5.29
CA ASP A 58 -0.10 -7.49 4.25
C ASP A 58 0.74 -8.76 4.09
N ILE A 59 2.06 -8.71 4.27
CA ILE A 59 2.92 -9.90 4.24
C ILE A 59 2.43 -10.98 5.22
N PHE A 60 2.02 -10.59 6.43
CA PHE A 60 1.59 -11.55 7.47
C PHE A 60 0.09 -11.87 7.43
N ILE A 61 -0.74 -10.94 6.96
CA ILE A 61 -2.19 -11.03 7.10
C ILE A 61 -2.89 -11.39 5.78
N HIS A 62 -2.35 -10.99 4.61
CA HIS A 62 -3.06 -11.06 3.33
C HIS A 62 -3.62 -12.46 3.03
N LYS A 63 -2.81 -13.52 3.21
CA LYS A 63 -3.23 -14.91 2.94
C LYS A 63 -4.41 -15.36 3.81
N ASN A 64 -4.50 -14.85 5.04
CA ASN A 64 -5.56 -15.21 6.00
C ASN A 64 -6.89 -14.50 5.71
N ILE A 65 -6.88 -13.44 4.89
CA ILE A 65 -8.06 -12.61 4.60
C ILE A 65 -8.49 -12.73 3.14
N CYS A 66 -7.55 -12.96 2.22
CA CYS A 66 -7.83 -13.06 0.80
C CYS A 66 -8.54 -14.37 0.46
N LYS A 67 -9.80 -14.27 0.04
CA LYS A 67 -10.64 -15.42 -0.35
C LYS A 67 -10.05 -16.25 -1.50
N LEU A 68 -9.31 -15.60 -2.41
CA LEU A 68 -8.64 -16.28 -3.52
C LEU A 68 -7.45 -17.11 -3.02
N CYS A 69 -6.64 -16.55 -2.11
CA CYS A 69 -5.53 -17.28 -1.50
C CYS A 69 -6.03 -18.44 -0.63
N GLU A 70 -7.14 -18.28 0.09
CA GLU A 70 -7.75 -19.37 0.88
C GLU A 70 -8.11 -20.57 -0.02
N LYS A 71 -8.71 -20.31 -1.18
CA LYS A 71 -9.13 -21.36 -2.12
C LYS A 71 -7.95 -22.15 -2.70
N MET A 72 -6.76 -21.55 -2.80
CA MET A 72 -5.56 -22.22 -3.31
C MET A 72 -4.86 -23.11 -2.28
N MET A 73 -5.24 -23.05 -1.00
CA MET A 73 -4.65 -23.88 0.07
C MET A 73 -5.46 -25.15 0.39
N LYS A 74 -6.56 -25.39 -0.33
CA LYS A 74 -7.39 -26.59 -0.23
C LYS A 74 -7.17 -27.45 -1.46
#